data_AF-A0A3D1SJ47-F1
#
_entry.id   AF-A0A3D1SJ47-F1
#
_cell.length_a   1.000
_cell.length_b   1.000
_cell.length_c   1.000
_cell.angle_alpha   90.00
_cell.angle_beta   90.00
_cell.angle_gamma   90.00
#
_symmetry.space_group_name_H-M   'P 1'
#
loop_
_entity.id
_entity.type
_entity.pdbx_description
1 polymer ?
#
loop_
_entity_poly.entity_id
_entity_poly.type
_entity_poly.pdbx_seq_one_letter_code
_entity_poly.pdbx_strand_id
1 'polypeptide(L)'
;LRLATEDELRMMLSFKSKEKDALVKCAERVTQHALPMKLVEAEYTFDGSRLTFYFTADERVDFRTLVRDLASAFHTRIELRQIGARDQAKLQGGLGPCGKTLCCSSWIADFGV
;
A
#
# COMPACT_ATOMS: atom_id res chain seq x y z
N LEU A 1 -23.94 0.99 13.63
CA LEU A 1 -23.07 1.57 12.59
C LEU A 1 -23.44 3.05 12.46
N ARG A 2 -22.49 3.98 12.63
CA ARG A 2 -22.69 5.43 12.48
C ARG A 2 -22.30 5.82 11.05
N LEU A 3 -23.07 6.72 10.43
CA LEU A 3 -22.74 7.28 9.12
C LEU A 3 -21.53 8.22 9.23
N ALA A 4 -20.63 8.15 8.25
CA ALA A 4 -19.50 9.06 8.15
C ALA A 4 -20.00 10.51 8.06
N THR A 5 -19.32 11.42 8.74
CA THR A 5 -19.61 12.85 8.63
C THR A 5 -19.01 13.42 7.35
N GLU A 6 -19.49 14.60 6.94
CA GLU A 6 -19.00 15.26 5.73
C GLU A 6 -17.51 15.64 5.84
N ASP A 7 -17.04 16.00 7.03
CA ASP A 7 -15.62 16.26 7.30
C ASP A 7 -14.76 14.99 7.18
N GLU A 8 -15.25 13.85 7.65
CA GLU A 8 -14.56 12.55 7.50
C GLU A 8 -14.45 12.17 6.02
N LEU A 9 -15.51 12.39 5.23
CA LEU A 9 -15.50 12.16 3.78
C LEU A 9 -14.49 13.08 3.06
N ARG A 10 -14.45 14.37 3.42
CA ARG A 10 -13.47 15.33 2.86
C ARG A 10 -12.05 14.94 3.22
N MET A 11 -11.82 14.51 4.46
CA MET A 11 -10.50 14.08 4.94
C MET A 11 -10.02 12.85 4.16
N MET A 12 -10.89 11.84 3.97
CA MET A 12 -10.60 10.66 3.16
C MET A 12 -10.22 11.01 1.72
N LEU A 13 -10.93 11.93 1.08
CA LEU A 13 -10.60 12.38 -0.27
C LEU A 13 -9.23 13.09 -0.32
N SER A 14 -8.91 13.88 0.70
CA SER A 14 -7.59 14.52 0.82
C SER A 14 -6.47 13.48 0.96
N PHE A 15 -6.69 12.44 1.76
CA PHE A 15 -5.70 11.37 1.95
C PHE A 15 -5.47 10.60 0.65
N LYS A 16 -6.52 10.28 -0.12
CA LYS A 16 -6.36 9.64 -1.43
C LYS A 16 -5.44 10.40 -2.39
N SER A 17 -5.45 11.73 -2.36
CA SER A 17 -4.51 12.51 -3.17
C SER A 17 -3.09 12.38 -2.63
N LYS A 18 -2.93 12.51 -1.31
CA LYS A 18 -1.62 12.41 -0.63
C LYS A 18 -0.99 11.02 -0.78
N GLU A 19 -1.79 9.95 -0.81
CA GLU A 19 -1.35 8.57 -1.04
C GLU A 19 -0.66 8.42 -2.39
N LYS A 20 -1.27 8.98 -3.46
CA LYS A 20 -0.69 8.97 -4.80
C LYS A 20 0.64 9.71 -4.83
N ASP A 21 0.69 10.91 -4.24
CA ASP A 21 1.93 11.69 -4.16
C ASP A 21 3.00 10.96 -3.35
N ALA A 22 2.60 10.30 -2.26
CA ALA A 22 3.50 9.52 -1.41
C ALA A 22 4.08 8.32 -2.16
N LEU A 23 3.26 7.62 -2.94
CA LEU A 23 3.68 6.49 -3.76
C LEU A 23 4.72 6.92 -4.81
N VAL A 24 4.50 8.04 -5.49
CA VAL A 24 5.44 8.59 -6.49
C VAL A 24 6.78 8.92 -5.83
N LYS A 25 6.76 9.67 -4.72
CA LYS A 25 7.99 10.00 -3.97
C LYS A 25 8.74 8.75 -3.50
N CYS A 26 8.00 7.74 -3.03
CA CYS A 26 8.60 6.48 -2.61
C CYS A 26 9.27 5.75 -3.80
N ALA A 27 8.63 5.73 -4.97
CA ALA A 27 9.18 5.13 -6.17
C ALA A 27 10.48 5.80 -6.64
N GLU A 28 10.56 7.12 -6.56
CA GLU A 28 11.80 7.86 -6.84
C GLU A 28 12.93 7.44 -5.90
N ARG A 29 12.65 7.33 -4.60
CA ARG A 29 13.66 6.90 -3.60
C ARG A 29 14.08 5.45 -3.79
N VAL A 30 13.13 4.54 -4.05
CA VAL A 30 13.43 3.13 -4.36
C VAL A 30 14.39 3.03 -5.54
N THR A 31 14.17 3.84 -6.57
CA THR A 31 15.04 3.90 -7.76
C THR A 31 16.42 4.46 -7.41
N GLN A 32 16.49 5.54 -6.61
CA GLN A 32 17.76 6.15 -6.17
C GLN A 32 18.61 5.18 -5.34
N HIS A 33 17.98 4.36 -4.50
CA HIS A 33 18.64 3.36 -3.66
C HIS A 33 18.86 2.01 -4.37
N ALA A 34 18.46 1.88 -5.63
CA ALA A 34 18.55 0.65 -6.44
C ALA A 34 18.01 -0.59 -5.72
N LEU A 35 16.89 -0.44 -5.00
CA LEU A 35 16.32 -1.54 -4.22
C LEU A 35 15.54 -2.50 -5.12
N PRO A 36 15.78 -3.82 -5.06
CA PRO A 36 15.11 -4.82 -5.90
C PRO A 36 13.69 -5.11 -5.40
N MET A 37 12.81 -4.11 -5.47
CA MET A 37 11.40 -4.20 -5.08
C MET A 37 10.50 -3.43 -6.04
N LYS A 38 9.23 -3.82 -6.06
CA LYS A 38 8.18 -3.15 -6.81
C LYS A 38 7.11 -2.62 -5.85
N LEU A 39 6.93 -1.30 -5.85
CA LEU A 39 5.85 -0.67 -5.10
C LEU A 39 4.50 -0.98 -5.75
N VAL A 40 3.50 -1.22 -4.90
CA VAL A 40 2.14 -1.53 -5.31
C VAL A 40 1.21 -0.38 -4.96
N GLU A 41 1.17 0.02 -3.69
CA GLU A 41 0.23 1.04 -3.20
C GLU A 41 0.75 1.71 -1.91
N ALA A 42 0.23 2.89 -1.60
CA ALA A 42 0.45 3.60 -0.35
C ALA A 42 -0.90 3.94 0.27
N GLU A 43 -1.04 3.73 1.58
CA GLU A 43 -2.31 3.89 2.29
C GLU A 43 -2.09 4.66 3.60
N TYR A 44 -2.84 5.72 3.81
CA TYR A 44 -2.96 6.34 5.12
C TYR A 44 -4.02 5.61 5.95
N THR A 45 -3.70 5.44 7.22
CA THR A 45 -4.72 5.17 8.23
C THR A 45 -5.77 6.27 8.26
N PHE A 46 -6.99 5.94 8.69
CA PHE A 46 -8.12 6.87 8.72
C PHE A 46 -7.83 8.15 9.53
N ASP A 47 -7.03 8.05 10.59
CA ASP A 47 -6.60 9.16 11.43
C ASP A 47 -5.32 9.86 10.93
N GLY A 48 -4.71 9.36 9.84
CA GLY A 48 -3.46 9.87 9.27
C GLY A 48 -2.22 9.62 10.12
N SER A 49 -2.32 8.81 11.19
CA SER A 49 -1.23 8.56 12.14
C SER A 49 -0.10 7.69 11.55
N ARG A 50 -0.45 6.84 10.58
CA ARG A 50 0.42 5.90 9.90
C ARG A 50 0.20 5.92 8.40
N LEU A 51 1.30 5.83 7.66
CA LEU A 51 1.37 5.65 6.22
C LEU A 51 2.06 4.30 5.93
N THR A 52 1.32 3.40 5.28
CA THR A 52 1.79 2.05 4.94
C THR A 52 2.06 1.97 3.44
N PHE A 53 3.26 1.52 3.07
CA PHE A 53 3.61 1.22 1.68
C PHE A 53 3.62 -0.29 1.46
N TYR A 54 2.87 -0.74 0.47
CA TYR A 54 2.82 -2.13 0.04
C TYR A 54 3.79 -2.35 -1.12
N PHE A 55 4.60 -3.39 -1.03
CA PHE A 55 5.55 -3.75 -2.08
C PHE A 55 5.67 -5.26 -2.26
N THR A 56 6.10 -5.67 -3.44
CA THR A 56 6.50 -7.05 -3.75
C THR A 56 8.01 -7.08 -3.98
N ALA A 57 8.68 -8.15 -3.54
CA ALA A 57 10.09 -8.41 -3.82
C ALA A 57 10.32 -9.92 -3.86
N ASP A 58 11.17 -10.37 -4.77
CA ASP A 58 11.54 -11.79 -4.91
C ASP A 58 12.63 -12.19 -3.91
N GLU A 59 13.47 -11.23 -3.53
CA GLU A 59 14.58 -11.41 -2.60
C GLU A 59 14.43 -10.52 -1.36
N ARG A 60 15.27 -10.76 -0.35
CA ARG A 60 15.30 -9.94 0.86
C ARG A 60 15.88 -8.57 0.55
N VAL A 61 15.09 -7.52 0.80
CA VAL A 61 15.49 -6.13 0.58
C VAL A 61 15.89 -5.46 1.90
N ASP A 62 17.06 -4.80 1.92
CA ASP A 62 17.41 -3.90 3.03
C ASP A 62 16.91 -2.48 2.73
N PHE A 63 15.82 -2.10 3.39
CA PHE A 63 15.14 -0.82 3.22
C PHE A 63 15.40 0.16 4.37
N ARG A 64 16.40 -0.07 5.24
CA ARG A 64 16.65 0.80 6.41
C ARG A 64 16.90 2.26 6.03
N THR A 65 17.66 2.51 4.97
CA THR A 65 17.94 3.86 4.47
C THR A 65 16.68 4.50 3.89
N LEU A 66 15.91 3.73 3.10
CA LEU A 66 14.63 4.18 2.55
C LEU A 66 13.65 4.61 3.65
N VAL A 67 13.53 3.85 4.74
CA VAL A 67 12.64 4.20 5.86
C VAL A 67 13.05 5.54 6.48
N ARG A 68 14.35 5.83 6.61
CA ARG A 68 14.83 7.10 7.14
C ARG A 68 14.47 8.26 6.22
N ASP A 69 14.68 8.09 4.93
CA ASP A 69 14.33 9.11 3.93
C ASP A 69 12.83 9.39 3.92
N LEU A 70 12.01 8.35 3.91
CA LEU A 70 10.56 8.48 3.97
C LEU A 70 10.10 9.11 5.29
N ALA A 71 10.64 8.69 6.44
CA ALA A 71 10.30 9.28 7.72
C ALA A 71 10.72 10.76 7.84
N SER A 72 11.76 11.19 7.11
CA SER A 72 12.12 12.61 7.02
C SER A 72 11.22 13.40 6.06
N ALA A 73 10.74 12.77 5.00
CA ALA A 73 9.87 13.39 4.00
C ALA A 73 8.40 13.47 4.46
N PHE A 74 7.97 12.54 5.31
CA PHE A 74 6.61 12.44 5.81
C PHE A 74 6.61 12.51 7.34
N HIS A 75 5.87 13.47 7.91
CA HIS A 75 5.70 13.62 9.37
C HIS A 75 4.71 12.61 9.97
N THR A 76 4.79 11.35 9.52
CA THR A 76 3.86 10.27 9.84
C THR A 76 4.65 8.99 10.09
N ARG A 77 4.13 8.09 10.92
CA ARG A 77 4.77 6.78 11.12
C ARG A 77 4.76 6.00 9.80
N ILE A 78 5.95 5.65 9.31
CA ILE A 78 6.11 4.88 8.07
C ILE A 78 6.16 3.38 8.40
N GLU A 79 5.37 2.61 7.66
CA GLU A 79 5.40 1.15 7.67
C GLU A 79 5.60 0.62 6.24
N LEU A 80 6.52 -0.32 6.07
CA LEU A 80 6.73 -1.01 4.80
C LEU A 80 6.24 -2.45 4.95
N ARG A 81 5.31 -2.87 4.09
CA ARG A 81 4.72 -4.20 4.14
C ARG A 81 4.97 -4.94 2.82
N GLN A 82 5.69 -6.04 2.91
CA GLN A 82 5.82 -6.97 1.80
C GLN A 82 4.52 -7.75 1.63
N ILE A 83 4.05 -7.85 0.39
CA ILE A 83 2.88 -8.63 0.01
C ILE A 83 3.24 -9.64 -1.07
N GLY A 84 2.55 -10.78 -1.09
CA GLY A 84 2.72 -11.78 -2.14
C GLY A 84 1.91 -11.44 -3.40
N ALA A 85 2.16 -12.17 -4.50
CA ALA A 85 1.44 -11.98 -5.77
C ALA A 85 -0.10 -12.12 -5.63
N ARG A 86 -0.57 -12.99 -4.72
CA ARG A 86 -2.01 -13.15 -4.44
C ARG A 86 -2.60 -11.98 -3.66
N ASP A 87 -1.87 -11.44 -2.69
CA ASP A 87 -2.29 -10.26 -1.93
C ASP A 87 -2.30 -9.01 -2.83
N GLN A 88 -1.35 -8.91 -3.75
CA GLN A 88 -1.37 -7.91 -4.80
C GLN A 88 -2.63 -8.05 -5.68
N ALA A 89 -2.96 -9.27 -6.11
CA ALA A 89 -4.18 -9.52 -6.89
C ALA A 89 -5.46 -9.26 -6.07
N LYS A 90 -5.42 -9.42 -4.74
CA LYS A 90 -6.51 -9.06 -3.83
C LYS A 90 -6.69 -7.55 -3.74
N LEU A 91 -5.60 -6.79 -3.64
CA LEU A 91 -5.60 -5.32 -3.61
C LEU A 91 -6.09 -4.73 -4.92
N GLN A 92 -5.59 -5.23 -6.06
CA GLN A 92 -5.96 -4.71 -7.37
C GLN A 92 -7.30 -5.26 -7.89
N GLY A 93 -7.77 -6.38 -7.35
CA GLY A 93 -8.89 -7.13 -7.89
C GLY A 93 -8.55 -7.77 -9.25
N GLY A 94 -9.54 -8.44 -9.85
CA GLY A 94 -9.38 -9.02 -11.17
C GLY A 94 -10.44 -10.08 -11.49
N LEU A 95 -10.37 -10.61 -12.71
CA LEU A 95 -11.18 -11.75 -13.15
C LEU A 95 -10.29 -13.00 -13.22
N GLY A 96 -10.76 -14.08 -12.61
CA GLY A 96 -10.14 -15.38 -12.76
C GLY A 96 -10.36 -15.94 -14.18
N PRO A 97 -9.62 -16.99 -14.56
CA PRO A 97 -9.81 -17.67 -15.85
C PRO A 97 -11.22 -18.25 -16.02
N CYS A 98 -11.95 -18.44 -14.92
CA CYS A 98 -13.36 -18.81 -14.91
C CYS A 98 -14.33 -17.66 -15.24
N GLY A 99 -13.85 -16.45 -15.52
CA GLY A 99 -14.65 -15.27 -15.85
C GLY A 99 -15.33 -14.59 -14.65
N LYS A 100 -15.08 -15.07 -13.42
CA LYS A 100 -15.62 -14.48 -12.18
C LYS A 100 -14.56 -13.64 -11.46
N THR A 101 -14.97 -12.72 -10.59
CA THR A 101 -14.06 -11.98 -9.72
C THR A 101 -13.15 -12.94 -8.96
N LEU A 102 -11.87 -12.60 -8.83
CA LEU A 102 -10.88 -13.44 -8.16
C LEU A 102 -11.37 -13.88 -6.77
N CYS A 103 -11.22 -15.17 -6.47
CA CYS A 103 -11.70 -15.73 -5.19
C CYS A 103 -11.01 -15.07 -3.99
N CYS A 104 -9.72 -14.70 -4.13
CA CYS A 104 -8.94 -13.98 -3.12
C CYS A 104 -9.41 -12.53 -2.89
N SER A 105 -10.06 -11.90 -3.88
CA SER A 105 -10.61 -10.55 -3.76
C SER A 105 -12.12 -10.54 -3.44
N SER A 106 -12.74 -11.72 -3.30
CA SER A 106 -14.19 -11.84 -3.11
C SER A 106 -14.56 -12.43 -1.75
N TRP A 107 -14.18 -13.68 -1.45
CA TRP A 107 -14.70 -14.38 -0.28
C TRP A 107 -13.68 -15.28 0.44
N ILE A 108 -12.64 -15.75 -0.26
CA ILE A 108 -11.60 -16.55 0.38
C ILE A 108 -10.58 -15.61 1.01
N ALA A 109 -10.57 -15.59 2.34
CA ALA A 109 -9.62 -14.82 3.15
C ALA A 109 -8.42 -15.64 3.62
N ASP A 110 -8.57 -16.96 3.70
CA ASP A 110 -7.53 -17.88 4.16
C ASP A 110 -7.33 -19.00 3.13
N PHE A 111 -6.10 -19.15 2.68
CA PHE A 111 -5.67 -20.22 1.80
C PHE A 111 -4.76 -21.10 2.63
N GLY A 112 -5.37 -21.93 3.47
CA GLY A 112 -4.67 -22.89 4.31
C GLY A 112 -3.64 -23.69 3.51
N VAL A 113 -2.48 -23.88 4.13
CA VAL A 113 -1.35 -24.65 3.61
C VAL A 113 -1.73 -26.11 3.40
#